data_AF-A0AAD8C7Z5-F1
#
_entry.id   AF-A0AAD8C7Z5-F1
#
_cell.length_a   1.000
_cell.length_b   1.000
_cell.length_c   1.000
_cell.angle_alpha   90.00
_cell.angle_beta   90.00
_cell.angle_gamma   90.00
#
_symmetry.space_group_name_H-M   'P 1'
#
loop_
_entity.id
_entity.type
_entity.pdbx_description
1 polymer ?
#
loop_
_entity_poly.entity_id
_entity_poly.type
_entity_poly.pdbx_seq_one_letter_code
_entity_poly.pdbx_strand_id
1 'polypeptide(L)'
;MVQEDFEEVYKNIRLKAVSMLRWVHTFFRNARFVVRIDDDVTMPYTKLFPVINRTRQKYKNFILGNRKAGWEPHRYKGSKYYLPEEEFPDPVLPPFALGGMLAYPTSTVSLLYQAALRVKPIWLDDIYITGICAPKVGVPVLYDPIFNFKHKP
;
A
#
# COMPACT_ATOMS: atom_id res chain seq x y z
N MET A 1 -2.16 3.59 -20.50
CA MET A 1 -3.00 4.08 -19.40
C MET A 1 -4.01 3.00 -19.07
N VAL A 2 -4.24 2.71 -17.78
CA VAL A 2 -5.31 1.80 -17.32
C VAL A 2 -6.39 2.69 -16.72
N GLN A 3 -7.65 2.42 -17.05
CA GLN A 3 -8.79 3.19 -16.57
C GLN A 3 -9.85 2.25 -16.00
N GLU A 4 -10.50 2.68 -14.94
CA GLU A 4 -11.56 1.96 -14.23
C GLU A 4 -12.78 2.86 -14.15
N ASP A 5 -13.96 2.26 -13.98
CA ASP A 5 -15.24 2.98 -13.95
C ASP A 5 -15.65 3.31 -12.51
N PHE A 6 -15.01 4.35 -11.94
CA PHE A 6 -15.42 4.98 -10.69
C PHE A 6 -15.06 6.46 -10.67
N GLU A 7 -15.77 7.23 -9.84
CA GLU A 7 -15.50 8.67 -9.67
C GLU A 7 -14.14 8.91 -9.01
N GLU A 8 -13.26 9.66 -9.67
CA GLU A 8 -11.93 10.04 -9.16
C GLU A 8 -12.05 11.15 -8.11
N VAL A 9 -12.49 10.74 -6.91
CA VAL A 9 -12.45 11.56 -5.69
C VAL A 9 -11.53 10.89 -4.67
N TYR A 10 -10.87 11.69 -3.83
CA TYR A 10 -9.88 11.16 -2.88
C TYR A 10 -10.44 10.07 -1.94
N LYS A 11 -11.74 10.15 -1.62
CA LYS A 11 -12.42 9.14 -0.80
C LYS A 11 -12.51 7.76 -1.46
N ASN A 12 -12.34 7.68 -2.78
CA ASN A 12 -12.31 6.45 -3.56
C ASN A 12 -10.88 5.93 -3.80
N ILE A 13 -9.85 6.50 -3.18
CA ILE A 13 -8.45 6.08 -3.38
C ILE A 13 -8.22 4.58 -3.13
N ARG A 14 -8.96 3.97 -2.19
CA ARG A 14 -8.98 2.51 -1.99
C ARG A 14 -9.36 1.74 -3.25
N LEU A 15 -10.37 2.19 -4.01
CA LEU A 15 -10.79 1.53 -5.25
C LEU A 15 -9.67 1.54 -6.27
N LYS A 16 -8.94 2.66 -6.39
CA LYS A 16 -7.75 2.76 -7.24
C LYS A 16 -6.67 1.76 -6.83
N ALA A 17 -6.36 1.68 -5.53
CA ALA A 17 -5.38 0.72 -5.02
C ALA A 17 -5.78 -0.74 -5.27
N VAL A 18 -7.03 -1.12 -5.00
CA VAL A 18 -7.53 -2.49 -5.25
C VAL A 18 -7.54 -2.80 -6.75
N SER A 19 -7.88 -1.83 -7.59
CA SER A 19 -7.86 -1.97 -9.05
C SER A 19 -6.44 -2.19 -9.58
N MET A 20 -5.44 -1.49 -9.04
CA MET A 20 -4.03 -1.75 -9.37
C MET A 20 -3.62 -3.18 -9.02
N LEU A 21 -4.02 -3.67 -7.83
CA LEU A 21 -3.73 -5.06 -7.43
C LEU A 21 -4.41 -6.07 -8.37
N ARG A 22 -5.69 -5.84 -8.71
CA ARG A 22 -6.46 -6.64 -9.68
C ARG A 22 -5.79 -6.68 -11.04
N TRP A 23 -5.38 -5.52 -11.55
CA TRP A 23 -4.75 -5.38 -12.85
C TRP A 23 -3.45 -6.18 -12.94
N VAL A 24 -2.57 -6.01 -11.97
CA VAL A 24 -1.32 -6.79 -11.89
C VAL A 24 -1.60 -8.29 -11.76
N HIS A 25 -2.53 -8.68 -10.90
CA HIS A 25 -2.91 -10.08 -10.70
C HIS A 25 -3.43 -10.74 -11.99
N THR A 26 -4.15 -9.97 -12.80
CA THR A 26 -4.77 -10.45 -14.04
C THR A 26 -3.75 -10.52 -15.19
N PHE A 27 -2.95 -9.47 -15.38
CA PHE A 27 -2.17 -9.30 -16.61
C PHE A 27 -0.65 -9.47 -16.45
N PHE A 28 -0.10 -9.37 -15.23
CA PHE A 28 1.35 -9.27 -15.01
C PHE A 28 1.93 -10.39 -14.14
N ARG A 29 1.43 -11.63 -14.29
CA ARG A 29 1.88 -12.78 -13.49
C ARG A 29 3.38 -13.10 -13.61
N ASN A 30 4.00 -12.74 -14.74
CA ASN A 30 5.43 -13.01 -15.01
C ASN A 30 6.37 -11.87 -14.57
N ALA A 31 5.84 -10.72 -14.15
CA ALA A 31 6.67 -9.66 -13.59
C ALA A 31 7.31 -10.15 -12.28
N ARG A 32 8.55 -9.72 -11.99
CA ARG A 32 9.26 -10.16 -10.77
C ARG A 32 8.80 -9.39 -9.52
N PHE A 33 8.51 -8.11 -9.69
CA PHE A 33 8.05 -7.20 -8.64
C PHE A 33 7.31 -6.04 -9.28
N VAL A 34 6.55 -5.34 -8.45
CA VAL A 34 5.83 -4.12 -8.80
C VAL A 34 6.32 -3.02 -7.87
N VAL A 35 6.46 -1.84 -8.44
CA VAL A 35 6.75 -0.60 -7.72
C VAL A 35 5.57 0.33 -7.95
N ARG A 36 4.98 0.83 -6.87
CA ARG A 36 3.98 1.90 -6.88
C ARG A 36 4.66 3.17 -6.37
N ILE A 37 4.46 4.27 -7.11
CA ILE A 37 4.97 5.59 -6.77
C ILE A 37 3.87 6.60 -7.12
N ASP A 38 3.56 7.53 -6.22
CA ASP A 38 2.66 8.63 -6.52
C ASP A 38 3.35 9.62 -7.48
N ASP A 39 2.57 10.30 -8.32
CA ASP A 39 3.06 11.20 -9.37
C ASP A 39 3.73 12.47 -8.81
N ASP A 40 3.35 12.85 -7.59
CA ASP A 40 3.92 13.93 -6.81
C ASP A 40 5.13 13.50 -5.95
N VAL A 41 5.60 12.26 -6.03
CA VAL A 41 6.76 11.80 -5.24
C VAL A 41 8.08 11.94 -6.01
N THR A 42 9.15 12.35 -5.30
CA THR A 42 10.53 12.33 -5.80
C THR A 42 11.36 11.28 -5.07
N MET A 43 12.19 10.52 -5.80
CA MET A 43 12.99 9.46 -5.19
C MET A 43 14.26 9.07 -5.99
N PRO A 44 15.31 8.55 -5.33
CA PRO A 44 16.52 8.06 -5.99
C PRO A 44 16.32 6.64 -6.56
N TYR A 45 15.76 6.55 -7.77
CA TYR A 45 15.40 5.27 -8.44
C TYR A 45 16.58 4.30 -8.62
N THR A 46 17.82 4.80 -8.70
CA THR A 46 19.02 3.97 -8.88
C THR A 46 19.26 2.99 -7.73
N LYS A 47 18.78 3.30 -6.52
CA LYS A 47 18.94 2.44 -5.35
C LYS A 47 17.83 1.41 -5.18
N LEU A 48 16.75 1.51 -5.95
CA LEU A 48 15.54 0.70 -5.76
C LEU A 48 15.76 -0.79 -6.04
N PHE A 49 16.33 -1.12 -7.21
CA PHE A 49 16.53 -2.52 -7.60
C PHE A 49 17.47 -3.29 -6.67
N PRO A 50 18.62 -2.75 -6.23
CA PRO A 50 19.46 -3.40 -5.22
C PRO A 50 18.70 -3.72 -3.93
N VAL A 51 17.86 -2.81 -3.44
CA VAL A 51 17.06 -3.00 -2.22
C VAL A 51 16.00 -4.09 -2.41
N ILE A 52 15.28 -4.10 -3.53
CA ILE A 52 14.28 -5.13 -3.80
C ILE A 52 14.97 -6.50 -3.91
N ASN A 53 16.09 -6.59 -4.63
CA ASN A 53 16.80 -7.86 -4.84
C ASN A 53 17.35 -8.46 -3.55
N ARG A 54 18.00 -7.67 -2.68
CA ARG A 54 18.49 -8.18 -1.39
C ARG A 54 17.34 -8.66 -0.50
N THR A 55 16.20 -7.99 -0.52
CA THR A 55 15.04 -8.36 0.29
C THR A 55 14.42 -9.67 -0.20
N ARG A 56 14.36 -9.87 -1.51
CA ARG A 56 13.87 -11.13 -2.12
C ARG A 56 14.71 -12.36 -1.80
N GLN A 57 15.98 -12.19 -1.44
CA GLN A 57 16.81 -13.31 -0.97
C GLN A 57 16.38 -13.81 0.42
N LYS A 58 15.74 -12.95 1.22
CA LYS A 58 15.31 -13.26 2.60
C LYS A 58 13.81 -13.54 2.70
N TYR A 59 13.01 -12.90 1.87
CA TYR A 59 11.54 -12.96 1.94
C TYR A 59 10.94 -13.29 0.57
N LYS A 60 10.10 -14.33 0.53
CA LYS A 60 9.32 -14.68 -0.67
C LYS A 60 8.23 -13.65 -0.95
N ASN A 61 7.54 -13.20 0.10
CA ASN A 61 6.49 -12.20 0.04
C ASN A 61 6.76 -11.10 1.07
N PHE A 62 6.61 -9.84 0.68
CA PHE A 62 6.86 -8.68 1.53
C PHE A 62 6.33 -7.40 0.86
N ILE A 63 6.15 -6.37 1.67
CA ILE A 63 5.97 -4.99 1.22
C ILE A 63 7.16 -4.18 1.72
N LEU A 64 7.85 -3.47 0.84
CA LEU A 64 8.82 -2.44 1.21
C LEU A 64 8.14 -1.08 1.14
N GLY A 65 8.33 -0.24 2.16
CA GLY A 65 7.77 1.11 2.22
C GLY A 65 8.24 1.89 3.44
N ASN A 66 7.74 3.12 3.58
CA ASN A 66 7.95 3.93 4.79
C ASN A 66 7.01 3.45 5.90
N ARG A 67 7.42 2.40 6.63
CA ARG A 67 6.62 1.78 7.67
C ARG A 67 6.42 2.71 8.88
N LYS A 68 5.17 2.90 9.28
CA LYS A 68 4.72 3.57 10.51
C LYS A 68 4.07 2.56 11.45
N ALA A 69 4.13 2.85 12.75
CA ALA A 69 3.51 2.05 13.80
C ALA A 69 3.12 2.97 14.97
N GLY A 70 2.08 2.59 15.72
CA GLY A 70 1.61 3.36 16.87
C GLY A 70 0.92 4.68 16.52
N TRP A 71 0.51 4.86 15.27
CA TRP A 71 -0.28 6.03 14.86
C TRP A 71 -1.74 5.83 15.23
N GLU A 72 -2.40 6.90 15.62
CA GLU A 72 -3.83 6.90 15.92
C GLU A 72 -4.64 7.33 14.68
N PRO A 73 -5.85 6.81 14.49
CA PRO A 73 -6.74 7.29 13.45
C PRO A 73 -7.08 8.78 13.64
N HIS A 74 -7.09 9.55 12.56
CA HIS A 74 -7.51 10.96 12.65
C HIS A 74 -9.02 11.04 12.90
N ARG A 75 -9.44 11.41 14.11
CA ARG A 75 -10.86 11.55 14.49
C ARG A 75 -11.45 12.94 14.29
N TYR A 76 -10.63 13.94 13.93
CA TYR A 76 -11.12 15.28 13.61
C TYR A 76 -11.76 15.30 12.21
N LYS A 77 -13.05 15.68 12.12
CA LYS A 77 -13.83 15.69 10.86
C LYS A 77 -13.26 16.61 9.78
N GLY A 78 -12.49 17.63 10.14
CA GLY A 78 -11.81 18.51 9.18
C GLY A 78 -10.47 17.97 8.67
N SER A 79 -10.00 16.81 9.15
CA SER A 79 -8.79 16.18 8.64
C SER A 79 -9.03 15.60 7.25
N LYS A 80 -8.10 15.83 6.32
CA LYS A 80 -8.05 15.13 5.02
C LYS A 80 -8.09 13.61 5.20
N TYR A 81 -7.55 13.10 6.31
CA TYR A 81 -7.45 11.68 6.64
C TYR A 81 -8.47 11.22 7.69
N TYR A 82 -9.58 11.95 7.85
CA TYR A 82 -10.60 11.61 8.83
C TYR A 82 -11.06 10.16 8.68
N LEU A 83 -10.89 9.37 9.75
CA LEU A 83 -11.33 7.98 9.83
C LEU A 83 -12.32 7.86 11.00
N PRO A 84 -13.62 7.67 10.72
CA PRO A 84 -14.64 7.55 11.75
C PRO A 84 -14.45 6.29 12.60
N GLU A 85 -14.92 6.33 13.85
CA GLU A 85 -14.83 5.20 14.79
C GLU A 85 -15.69 4.01 14.33
N GLU A 86 -16.81 4.30 13.68
CA GLU A 86 -17.71 3.29 13.09
C GLU A 86 -17.05 2.51 11.95
N GLU A 87 -16.12 3.16 11.23
CA GLU A 87 -15.35 2.55 10.15
C GLU A 87 -14.12 1.80 10.68
N PHE A 88 -13.44 2.36 11.66
CA PHE A 88 -12.29 1.74 12.33
C PHE A 88 -12.34 2.02 13.85
N PRO A 89 -12.79 1.06 14.68
CA PRO A 89 -13.04 1.29 16.10
C PRO A 89 -11.77 1.27 16.96
N ASP A 90 -10.70 0.59 16.51
CA ASP A 90 -9.49 0.48 17.32
C ASP A 90 -8.81 1.84 17.50
N PRO A 91 -8.27 2.14 18.69
CA PRO A 91 -7.63 3.42 18.98
C PRO A 91 -6.27 3.58 18.28
N VAL A 92 -5.66 2.48 17.84
CA VAL A 92 -4.33 2.45 17.24
C VAL A 92 -4.38 1.74 15.89
N LEU A 93 -3.82 2.38 14.87
CA LEU A 93 -3.70 1.79 13.54
C LEU A 93 -2.71 0.61 13.55
N PRO A 94 -2.99 -0.46 12.78
CA PRO A 94 -2.00 -1.52 12.58
C PRO A 94 -0.76 -0.94 11.90
N PRO A 95 0.43 -1.53 12.10
CA PRO A 95 1.62 -1.10 11.36
C PRO A 95 1.39 -1.17 9.85
N PHE A 96 1.62 -0.04 9.17
CA PHE A 96 1.33 0.14 7.75
C PHE A 96 2.50 0.88 7.09
N ALA A 97 2.54 0.94 5.76
CA ALA A 97 3.49 1.74 5.01
C ALA A 97 2.77 2.88 4.29
N LEU A 98 3.35 4.08 4.30
CA LEU A 98 2.78 5.24 3.61
C LEU A 98 2.64 5.00 2.11
N GLY A 99 1.51 5.42 1.52
CA GLY A 99 1.14 5.12 0.14
C GLY A 99 2.03 5.69 -0.97
N GLY A 100 2.80 6.76 -0.67
CA GLY A 100 3.57 7.50 -1.68
C GLY A 100 4.62 6.68 -2.44
N MET A 101 5.18 5.64 -1.80
CA MET A 101 6.08 4.72 -2.47
C MET A 101 6.05 3.34 -1.81
N LEU A 102 5.78 2.31 -2.61
CA LEU A 102 5.74 0.91 -2.18
C LEU A 102 6.38 0.00 -3.22
N ALA A 103 7.03 -1.08 -2.78
CA ALA A 103 7.50 -2.14 -3.67
C ALA A 103 7.17 -3.52 -3.09
N TYR A 104 6.76 -4.44 -3.95
CA TYR A 104 6.37 -5.78 -3.53
C TYR A 104 6.59 -6.80 -4.66
N PRO A 105 6.94 -8.06 -4.36
CA PRO A 105 6.91 -9.14 -5.34
C PRO A 105 5.50 -9.30 -5.94
N THR A 106 5.40 -9.72 -7.20
CA THR A 106 4.10 -9.94 -7.86
C THR A 106 3.24 -10.99 -7.15
N SER A 107 3.87 -11.99 -6.51
CA SER A 107 3.18 -12.96 -5.66
C SER A 107 2.51 -12.28 -4.46
N THR A 108 3.12 -11.25 -3.89
CA THR A 108 2.53 -10.44 -2.81
C THR A 108 1.33 -9.66 -3.30
N VAL A 109 1.36 -9.11 -4.52
CA VAL A 109 0.20 -8.43 -5.12
C VAL A 109 -1.01 -9.33 -5.20
N SER A 110 -0.80 -10.58 -5.64
CA SER A 110 -1.88 -11.56 -5.73
C SER A 110 -2.47 -11.90 -4.36
N LEU A 111 -1.63 -12.04 -3.34
CA LEU A 111 -2.10 -12.26 -1.96
C LEU A 111 -2.90 -11.07 -1.43
N LEU A 112 -2.41 -9.84 -1.64
CA LEU A 112 -3.08 -8.62 -1.21
C LEU A 112 -4.42 -8.42 -1.92
N TYR A 113 -4.49 -8.70 -3.23
CA TYR A 113 -5.75 -8.65 -3.97
C TYR A 113 -6.77 -9.64 -3.38
N GLN A 114 -6.34 -10.88 -3.13
CA GLN A 114 -7.21 -11.89 -2.52
C GLN A 114 -7.67 -11.49 -1.12
N ALA A 115 -6.80 -10.90 -0.29
CA ALA A 115 -7.18 -10.37 1.01
C ALA A 115 -8.21 -9.23 0.88
N ALA A 116 -7.99 -8.30 -0.04
CA ALA A 116 -8.84 -7.13 -0.25
C ALA A 116 -10.27 -7.49 -0.71
N LEU A 117 -10.49 -8.69 -1.25
CA LEU A 117 -11.83 -9.20 -1.59
C LEU A 117 -12.60 -9.76 -0.38
N ARG A 118 -11.95 -10.00 0.75
CA ARG A 118 -12.51 -10.71 1.92
C ARG A 118 -12.50 -9.88 3.21
N VAL A 119 -11.68 -8.84 3.27
CA VAL A 119 -11.51 -7.98 4.45
C VAL A 119 -12.50 -6.82 4.38
N LYS A 120 -13.11 -6.45 5.52
CA LYS A 120 -13.97 -5.27 5.62
C LYS A 120 -13.15 -4.02 5.22
N PRO A 121 -13.58 -3.24 4.23
CA PRO A 121 -12.78 -2.14 3.71
C PRO A 121 -12.86 -0.90 4.59
N ILE A 122 -11.75 -0.14 4.60
CA ILE A 122 -11.71 1.26 4.98
C ILE A 122 -11.25 2.10 3.78
N TRP A 123 -11.55 3.40 3.76
CA TRP A 123 -11.32 4.25 2.60
C TRP A 123 -9.84 4.65 2.40
N LEU A 124 -9.04 4.66 3.47
CA LEU A 124 -7.60 4.94 3.42
C LEU A 124 -6.84 3.72 2.88
N ASP A 125 -6.31 3.83 1.67
CA ASP A 125 -5.82 2.69 0.88
C ASP A 125 -4.53 2.09 1.43
N ASP A 126 -3.61 2.92 1.91
CA ASP A 126 -2.33 2.48 2.45
C ASP A 126 -2.49 1.72 3.77
N ILE A 127 -3.32 2.22 4.68
CA ILE A 127 -3.73 1.51 5.90
C ILE A 127 -4.52 0.25 5.54
N TYR A 128 -5.49 0.33 4.62
CA TYR A 128 -6.30 -0.82 4.23
C TYR A 128 -5.45 -1.96 3.65
N ILE A 129 -4.61 -1.68 2.65
CA ILE A 129 -3.84 -2.70 1.95
C ILE A 129 -2.65 -3.19 2.80
N THR A 130 -1.86 -2.27 3.35
CA THR A 130 -0.59 -2.65 4.00
C THR A 130 -0.76 -2.94 5.49
N GLY A 131 -1.71 -2.28 6.15
CA GLY A 131 -1.97 -2.47 7.59
C GLY A 131 -3.02 -3.52 7.89
N ILE A 132 -4.12 -3.58 7.13
CA ILE A 132 -5.24 -4.49 7.42
C ILE A 132 -5.16 -5.76 6.56
N CYS A 133 -4.95 -5.66 5.25
CA CYS A 133 -4.94 -6.82 4.36
C CYS A 133 -3.65 -7.66 4.49
N ALA A 134 -2.47 -7.02 4.52
CA ALA A 134 -1.18 -7.73 4.52
C ALA A 134 -1.03 -8.75 5.67
N PRO A 135 -1.40 -8.44 6.93
CA PRO A 135 -1.32 -9.42 8.02
C PRO A 135 -2.24 -10.64 7.82
N LYS A 136 -3.39 -10.49 7.15
CA LYS A 136 -4.33 -11.59 6.89
C LYS A 136 -3.78 -12.65 5.94
N VAL A 137 -2.73 -12.31 5.20
CA VAL A 137 -2.03 -13.21 4.26
C VAL A 137 -0.56 -13.43 4.63
N GLY A 138 -0.17 -13.11 5.86
CA GLY A 138 1.19 -13.33 6.36
C GLY A 138 2.26 -12.54 5.62
N VAL A 139 1.92 -11.39 5.03
CA VAL A 139 2.86 -10.53 4.30
C VAL A 139 3.42 -9.49 5.26
N PRO A 140 4.74 -9.49 5.54
CA PRO A 140 5.36 -8.47 6.38
C PRO A 140 5.50 -7.14 5.64
N VAL A 141 5.28 -6.05 6.37
CA VAL A 141 5.65 -4.70 5.95
C VAL A 141 7.05 -4.40 6.49
N LEU A 142 7.99 -4.10 5.61
CA LEU A 142 9.40 -3.86 5.89
C LEU A 142 9.75 -2.40 5.62
N TYR A 143 10.52 -1.81 6.52
CA TYR A 143 11.06 -0.47 6.37
C TYR A 143 12.39 -0.49 5.63
N ASP A 144 12.57 0.47 4.72
CA ASP A 144 13.88 0.79 4.16
C ASP A 144 14.00 2.30 3.90
N PRO A 145 15.12 2.95 4.26
CA PRO A 145 15.28 4.40 4.12
C PRO A 145 15.09 4.94 2.70
N ILE A 146 15.27 4.13 1.66
CA ILE A 146 15.04 4.60 0.27
C ILE A 146 13.57 4.89 -0.03
N PHE A 147 12.64 4.37 0.80
CA PHE A 147 11.21 4.62 0.69
C PHE A 147 10.79 5.86 1.50
N ASN A 148 11.72 6.59 2.10
CA ASN A 148 11.43 7.94 2.56
C ASN A 148 11.33 8.87 1.36
N PHE A 149 10.17 9.50 1.19
CA PHE A 149 9.88 10.38 0.07
C PHE A 149 9.50 11.78 0.54
N LYS A 150 9.56 12.72 -0.40
CA LYS A 150 8.99 14.06 -0.29
C LYS A 150 8.03 14.27 -1.45
N HIS A 151 6.91 14.91 -1.16
CA HIS A 151 6.00 15.40 -2.19
C HIS A 151 6.66 16.59 -2.90
N LYS A 152 6.44 16.70 -4.21
CA LYS A 152 6.80 17.86 -5.01
C LYS A 152 6.01 19.08 -4.50
N PRO A 153 6.62 20.27 -4.50
CA PRO A 153 5.91 21.51 -4.21
C PRO A 153 4.79 21.77 -5.22
#